data_AF-A0A9E0JAA7-F1
#
_entry.id   AF-A0A9E0JAA7-F1
#
_cell.length_a   1.000
_cell.length_b   1.000
_cell.length_c   1.000
_cell.angle_alpha   90.00
_cell.angle_beta   90.00
_cell.angle_gamma   90.00
#
_symmetry.space_group_name_H-M   'P 1'
#
loop_
_entity.id
_entity.type
_entity.pdbx_description
1 polymer ?
#
loop_
_entity_poly.entity_id
_entity_poly.type
_entity_poly.pdbx_seq_one_letter_code
_entity_poly.pdbx_strand_id
1 'polypeptide(L)' 'GPTDDSLRLADEIASAWVALAATGRPDNPQTPAWAPYDLARRDTLVFGHPTQSVSDPRGFFRAYWEKDAAGRRG' A
#
# COMPACT_ATOMS: atom_id res chain seq x y z
N GLY A 1 -8.68 4.79 25.21
CA GLY A 1 -8.36 3.38 24.90
C GLY A 1 -8.39 3.18 23.40
N PRO A 2 -8.01 2.00 22.88
CA PRO A 2 -8.18 1.66 21.47
C PRO A 2 -9.65 1.77 21.06
N THR A 3 -9.90 2.16 19.82
CA THR A 3 -11.22 2.17 19.18
C THR A 3 -11.40 0.89 18.37
N ASP A 4 -12.65 0.52 18.10
CA ASP A 4 -12.98 -0.60 17.21
C ASP A 4 -12.27 -0.46 15.85
N ASP A 5 -12.18 0.78 15.37
CA ASP A 5 -11.53 1.16 14.14
C ASP A 5 -10.02 0.87 14.14
N SER A 6 -9.34 1.24 15.24
CA SER A 6 -7.91 0.97 15.41
C SER A 6 -7.59 -0.51 15.59
N LEU A 7 -8.50 -1.27 16.22
CA LEU A 7 -8.38 -2.71 16.38
C LEU A 7 -8.56 -3.42 15.03
N ARG A 8 -9.58 -3.03 14.27
CA ARG A 8 -9.80 -3.51 12.90
C ARG A 8 -8.58 -3.26 12.01
N LEU A 9 -8.00 -2.07 12.06
CA LEU A 9 -6.81 -1.73 11.27
C LEU A 9 -5.58 -2.56 11.70
N ALA A 10 -5.40 -2.77 13.00
CA ALA A 10 -4.33 -3.62 13.52
C ALA A 10 -4.48 -5.07 13.03
N ASP A 11 -5.70 -5.62 13.04
CA ASP A 11 -5.99 -6.96 12.54
C ASP A 11 -5.68 -7.09 11.04
N GLU A 12 -6.08 -6.11 10.22
CA GLU A 12 -5.79 -6.10 8.78
C GLU A 12 -4.28 -6.09 8.50
N ILE A 13 -3.53 -5.25 9.22
CA ILE A 13 -2.07 -5.18 9.09
C ILE A 13 -1.43 -6.50 9.49
N ALA A 14 -1.77 -7.03 10.67
CA ALA A 14 -1.20 -8.28 11.17
C ALA A 14 -1.48 -9.45 10.22
N SER A 15 -2.71 -9.57 9.72
CA SER A 15 -3.10 -10.66 8.82
C SER A 15 -2.40 -10.59 7.46
N ALA A 16 -2.22 -9.39 6.90
CA ALA A 16 -1.43 -9.21 5.69
C ALA A 16 0.03 -9.64 5.88
N TRP A 17 0.64 -9.29 7.01
CA TRP A 17 2.01 -9.69 7.34
C TRP A 17 2.17 -11.20 7.53
N VAL A 18 1.22 -11.84 8.23
CA VAL A 18 1.22 -13.30 8.42
C VAL A 18 1.08 -14.02 7.08
N ALA A 19 0.14 -13.60 6.22
CA ALA A 19 -0.07 -14.21 4.91
C ALA A 19 1.18 -14.09 4.02
N LEU A 20 1.81 -12.90 4.02
CA LEU A 20 3.05 -12.65 3.30
C LEU A 20 4.17 -13.58 3.77
N ALA A 21 4.37 -13.72 5.08
CA ALA A 21 5.40 -14.60 5.64
C ALA A 21 5.15 -16.08 5.32
N ALA A 22 3.88 -16.51 5.32
CA ALA A 22 3.51 -17.90 5.08
C ALA A 22 3.58 -18.31 3.60
N THR A 23 3.22 -17.42 2.67
CA THR A 23 2.97 -17.80 1.27
C THR A 23 3.67 -16.90 0.24
N GLY A 24 4.30 -15.82 0.67
CA GLY A 24 4.80 -14.77 -0.23
C GLY A 24 3.69 -13.88 -0.80
N ARG A 25 2.42 -14.09 -0.40
CA ARG A 25 1.27 -13.29 -0.82
C ARG A 25 0.56 -12.65 0.38
N PRO A 26 0.39 -11.32 0.40
CA PRO A 26 -0.20 -10.62 1.54
C PRO A 26 -1.74 -10.67 1.56
N ASP A 27 -2.38 -10.93 0.42
CA ASP A 27 -3.83 -10.95 0.29
C ASP A 27 -4.46 -12.12 1.07
N ASN A 28 -5.56 -11.84 1.77
CA ASN A 28 -6.26 -12.78 2.66
C ASN A 28 -7.70 -12.29 2.91
N PRO A 29 -8.59 -13.05 3.57
CA PRO A 29 -9.98 -12.65 3.78
C PRO A 29 -10.20 -11.30 4.50
N GLN A 30 -9.19 -10.79 5.23
CA GLN A 30 -9.26 -9.50 5.92
C GLN A 30 -8.69 -8.34 5.09
N THR A 31 -8.04 -8.58 3.94
CA THR A 31 -7.50 -7.52 3.09
C THR A 31 -7.94 -7.68 1.63
N PRO A 32 -8.09 -6.59 0.88
CA PRO A 32 -8.41 -6.69 -0.54
C PRO A 32 -7.30 -7.41 -1.28
N ALA A 33 -7.64 -7.99 -2.43
CA ALA A 33 -6.64 -8.53 -3.35
C ALA A 33 -5.64 -7.41 -3.71
N TRP A 34 -4.36 -7.67 -3.50
CA TRP A 34 -3.26 -6.77 -3.82
C TRP A 34 -2.31 -7.48 -4.77
N ALA A 35 -2.26 -7.00 -6.00
CA ALA A 35 -1.41 -7.59 -7.04
C ALA A 35 0.08 -7.39 -6.71
N PRO A 36 0.98 -8.28 -7.19
CA PRO A 36 2.41 -8.05 -7.12
C PRO A 36 2.80 -6.67 -7.66
N TYR A 37 3.76 -6.03 -7.01
CA TYR A 37 4.17 -4.69 -7.38
C TYR A 37 4.82 -4.64 -8.76
N ASP A 38 4.33 -3.78 -9.63
CA ASP A 38 4.91 -3.47 -10.93
C ASP A 38 5.10 -1.96 -11.11
N LEU A 39 6.05 -1.55 -11.97
CA LEU A 39 6.38 -0.14 -12.15
C LEU A 39 5.35 0.65 -12.98
N ALA A 40 4.47 -0.03 -13.72
CA ALA A 40 3.47 0.61 -14.57
C ALA A 40 2.25 1.05 -13.73
N ARG A 41 1.73 0.17 -12.87
CA ARG A 41 0.57 0.44 -12.01
C ARG A 41 0.95 0.92 -10.62
N ARG A 42 2.09 0.44 -10.10
CA ARG A 42 2.59 0.74 -8.75
C ARG A 42 1.52 0.55 -7.69
N ASP A 43 0.81 -0.56 -7.82
CA ASP A 43 -0.33 -0.91 -6.99
C ASP A 43 0.11 -1.07 -5.53
N THR A 44 -0.54 -0.33 -4.63
CA THR A 44 -0.14 -0.23 -3.24
C THR A 44 -1.34 -0.53 -2.35
N LEU A 45 -1.19 -1.48 -1.42
CA LEU A 45 -2.18 -1.67 -0.36
C LEU A 45 -2.10 -0.50 0.64
N VAL A 46 -3.13 0.32 0.67
CA VAL A 46 -3.27 1.46 1.57
C VAL A 46 -4.16 1.05 2.74
N PHE A 47 -3.57 0.90 3.91
CA PHE A 47 -4.29 0.66 5.16
C PHE A 47 -5.00 1.93 5.63
N GLY A 48 -6.30 1.85 5.88
CA GLY A 48 -7.11 2.99 6.31
C GLY A 48 -8.59 2.64 6.46
N HIS A 49 -9.45 3.63 6.26
CA HIS A 49 -10.90 3.51 6.39
C HIS A 49 -11.58 3.94 5.08
N PRO A 50 -11.76 3.04 4.11
CA PRO A 50 -11.42 1.61 4.12
C PRO A 50 -9.98 1.30 3.67
N THR A 51 -9.50 0.10 3.99
CA THR A 51 -8.30 -0.48 3.40
C THR A 51 -8.55 -0.90 1.97
N GLN A 52 -7.66 -0.51 1.06
CA GLN A 52 -7.86 -0.66 -0.39
C GLN A 52 -6.53 -0.79 -1.14
N SER A 53 -6.53 -1.53 -2.26
CA SER A 53 -5.43 -1.48 -3.23
C SER A 53 -5.61 -0.26 -4.12
N VAL A 54 -4.64 0.64 -4.13
CA VAL A 54 -4.67 1.89 -4.90
C VAL A 54 -3.55 1.88 -5.94
N SER A 55 -3.91 2.15 -7.20
CA SER A 55 -2.93 2.33 -8.26
C SER A 55 -2.22 3.66 -8.10
N ASP A 56 -0.90 3.63 -7.95
CA ASP A 56 -0.01 4.78 -7.91
C ASP A 56 -0.47 5.96 -7.03
N PRO A 57 -0.76 5.76 -5.72
CA PRO A 57 -1.37 6.77 -4.86
C PRO A 57 -0.55 8.06 -4.70
N ARG A 58 0.75 8.03 -5.01
CA ARG A 58 1.66 9.19 -4.95
C ARG A 58 2.32 9.53 -6.30
N GLY A 59 1.71 9.13 -7.41
CA GLY A 59 2.25 9.33 -8.75
C GLY A 59 2.60 10.77 -9.07
N PHE A 60 1.69 11.70 -8.74
CA PHE A 60 1.91 13.14 -8.93
C PHE A 60 3.19 13.64 -8.22
N PHE A 61 3.34 13.31 -6.94
CA PHE A 61 4.50 13.74 -6.16
C PHE A 61 5.80 13.15 -6.71
N ARG A 62 5.78 11.88 -7.10
CA ARG A 62 6.96 11.23 -7.71
C ARG A 62 7.37 11.95 -8.99
N ALA A 63 6.42 12.20 -9.90
CA ALA A 63 6.67 12.90 -11.16
C ALA A 63 7.19 14.34 -10.93
N TYR A 64 6.63 15.05 -9.94
CA TYR A 64 7.08 16.39 -9.57
C TYR A 64 8.56 16.39 -9.15
N TRP A 65 8.94 15.49 -8.23
CA TRP A 65 10.31 15.42 -7.72
C TRP A 65 11.32 14.89 -8.75
N GLU A 66 10.90 14.00 -9.65
CA GLU A 66 11.73 13.56 -10.78
C GLU A 66 12.08 14.74 -11.70
N LYS A 67 11.11 15.59 -12.04
CA LYS A 67 11.32 16.81 -12.83
C LYS A 67 12.25 17.80 -12.13
N ASP A 68 11.99 18.07 -10.85
CA ASP A 68 12.79 18.99 -10.03
C ASP A 68 14.24 18.51 -9.86
N ALA A 69 14.45 17.21 -9.64
CA ALA A 69 15.78 16.61 -9.59
C ALA A 69 16.53 16.71 -10.94
N ALA A 70 15.83 16.57 -12.07
CA ALA A 70 16.42 16.76 -13.39
C ALA A 70 16.82 18.23 -13.63
N GLY A 71 15.98 19.18 -13.21
CA GLY A 71 16.26 20.62 -13.34
C GLY A 71 17.44 21.11 -12.50
N ARG A 72 17.74 20.47 -11.36
CA ARG A 72 18.94 20.77 -10.54
C ARG A 72 20.25 20.21 -11.10
N ARG A 73 20.19 19.29 -12.06
CA ARG A 73 21.36 18.62 -12.64
C ARG A 73 21.84 19.25 -13.96
N GLY A 74 21.06 20.16 -14.55
CA GLY A 74 21.43 20.96 -15.72
C GLY A 74 21.83 22.36 -15.30
#